data_AF-A0A1U7GEN0-F1
#
_entry.id   AF-A0A1U7GEN0-F1
#
_cell.length_a   1.000
_cell.length_b   1.000
_cell.length_c   1.000
_cell.angle_alpha   90.00
_cell.angle_beta   90.00
_cell.angle_gamma   90.00
#
_symmetry.space_group_name_H-M   'P 1'
#
loop_
_entity.id
_entity.type
_entity.pdbx_description
1 polymer ?
#
loop_
_entity_poly.entity_id
_entity_poly.type
_entity_poly.pdbx_seq_one_letter_code
_entity_poly.pdbx_strand_id
1 'polypeptide(L)'
;MNLGPGPYAESSITTGNAQPWYMSPAATAAYGGTPTPAQQSSFDQDVLSKVQQTFALSGIDIKLTTDPNVSADHMMSVVSGASYGPNPDAIGITQVGDSGFSFIDKLNYASNPDQLSWAVAHNVAHELMHAVGVGTHPDATGDYIDAASADWKLLTDPKTTFSPAAVSLIKSAMANGADVASLGAEILKSGTLSAQCHCPFCNRARGLEGEQVLATPVPEPATVAVWMAGLAGGLVLHRRNRRAA
;
A
#
# COMPACT_ATOMS: atom_id res chain seq x y z
N MET A 1 13.25 2.49 -7.89
CA MET A 1 12.82 1.90 -6.61
C MET A 1 14.04 1.72 -5.72
N ASN A 2 13.92 2.00 -4.43
CA ASN A 2 14.97 1.81 -3.44
C ASN A 2 14.50 0.78 -2.40
N LEU A 3 15.08 -0.42 -2.47
CA LEU A 3 14.94 -1.50 -1.49
C LEU A 3 16.24 -1.68 -0.66
N GLY A 4 17.18 -0.73 -0.79
CA GLY A 4 18.49 -0.79 -0.17
C GLY A 4 18.61 0.02 1.13
N PRO A 5 19.84 0.37 1.51
CA PRO A 5 20.13 1.09 2.76
C PRO A 5 19.95 2.62 2.69
N GLY A 6 19.44 3.15 1.57
CA GLY A 6 19.31 4.58 1.35
C GLY A 6 20.40 5.16 0.42
N PRO A 7 20.40 6.49 0.17
CA PRO A 7 19.45 7.48 0.72
C PRO A 7 18.02 7.21 0.24
N TYR A 8 17.05 7.40 1.14
CA TYR A 8 15.63 7.22 0.84
C TYR A 8 15.04 8.49 0.20
N ALA A 9 13.80 8.40 -0.29
CA ALA A 9 13.03 9.53 -0.78
C ALA A 9 12.98 10.68 0.24
N GLU A 10 12.61 11.89 -0.20
CA GLU A 10 12.57 13.10 0.62
C GLU A 10 11.78 12.88 1.93
N SER A 11 12.45 13.09 3.08
CA SER A 11 11.97 12.65 4.39
C SER A 11 10.93 13.56 5.05
N SER A 12 10.62 14.72 4.46
CA SER A 12 9.77 15.76 5.09
C SER A 12 8.32 15.32 5.33
N ILE A 13 7.85 14.29 4.63
CA ILE A 13 6.50 13.71 4.78
C ILE A 13 6.46 12.52 5.74
N THR A 14 7.61 12.01 6.18
CA THR A 14 7.69 10.84 7.07
C THR A 14 8.18 11.21 8.46
N THR A 15 7.86 10.37 9.43
CA THR A 15 8.38 10.44 10.80
C THR A 15 9.04 9.11 11.16
N GLY A 16 9.88 9.12 12.19
CA GLY A 16 10.66 7.95 12.61
C GLY A 16 12.06 7.93 12.03
N ASN A 17 12.69 6.76 12.06
CA ASN A 17 14.05 6.54 11.57
C ASN A 17 14.00 5.46 10.49
N ALA A 18 13.94 5.86 9.22
CA ALA A 18 13.89 4.94 8.10
C ALA A 18 15.13 4.02 8.10
N GLN A 19 14.89 2.72 7.93
CA GLN A 19 15.87 1.65 7.91
C GLN A 19 15.61 0.73 6.71
N PRO A 20 16.60 -0.09 6.30
CA PRO A 20 16.40 -1.09 5.26
C PRO A 20 15.21 -2.02 5.59
N TRP A 21 14.46 -2.43 4.57
CA TRP A 21 13.25 -3.24 4.77
C TRP A 21 13.52 -4.55 5.52
N TYR A 22 14.70 -5.15 5.36
CA TYR A 22 15.07 -6.41 6.00
C TYR A 22 15.30 -6.29 7.51
N MET A 23 15.33 -5.06 8.05
CA MET A 23 15.31 -4.81 9.50
C MET A 23 13.89 -4.82 10.09
N SER A 24 12.87 -4.93 9.24
CA SER A 24 11.48 -4.94 9.68
C SER A 24 11.14 -6.17 10.52
N PRO A 25 10.35 -6.00 11.59
CA PRO A 25 9.70 -7.12 12.27
C PRO A 25 8.81 -7.94 11.32
N ALA A 26 8.12 -7.31 10.37
CA ALA A 26 7.28 -8.01 9.39
C ALA A 26 8.11 -8.89 8.45
N ALA A 27 9.23 -8.36 7.95
CA ALA A 27 10.19 -9.14 7.15
C ALA A 27 10.78 -10.30 7.98
N THR A 28 11.21 -10.02 9.21
CA THR A 28 11.76 -11.05 10.10
C THR A 28 10.75 -12.17 10.36
N ALA A 29 9.49 -11.84 10.57
CA ALA A 29 8.42 -12.81 10.78
C ALA A 29 8.18 -13.66 9.52
N ALA A 30 8.05 -13.04 8.34
CA ALA A 30 7.80 -13.73 7.07
C ALA A 30 8.93 -14.69 6.69
N TYR A 31 10.19 -14.36 7.02
CA TYR A 31 11.36 -15.19 6.73
C TYR A 31 11.72 -16.18 7.83
N GLY A 32 11.04 -16.14 8.99
CA GLY A 32 11.39 -16.95 10.15
C GLY A 32 12.72 -16.57 10.80
N GLY A 33 13.19 -15.34 10.59
CA GLY A 33 14.48 -14.82 11.03
C GLY A 33 14.96 -13.66 10.16
N THR A 34 16.12 -13.10 10.49
CA THR A 34 16.73 -12.02 9.67
C THR A 34 17.02 -12.53 8.26
N PRO A 35 16.49 -11.89 7.20
CA PRO A 35 16.76 -12.29 5.82
C PRO A 35 18.26 -12.27 5.52
N THR A 36 18.78 -13.36 4.95
CA THR A 36 20.16 -13.43 4.46
C THR A 36 20.39 -12.53 3.24
N PRO A 37 21.63 -12.17 2.88
CA PRO A 37 21.89 -11.34 1.69
C PRO A 37 21.32 -11.93 0.39
N ALA A 38 21.31 -13.26 0.24
CA ALA A 38 20.71 -13.92 -0.91
C ALA A 38 19.18 -13.76 -0.91
N GLN A 39 18.53 -13.95 0.24
CA GLN A 39 17.09 -13.72 0.38
C GLN A 39 16.71 -12.27 0.15
N GLN A 40 17.55 -11.32 0.59
CA GLN A 40 17.33 -9.90 0.34
C GLN A 40 17.35 -9.59 -1.16
N SER A 41 18.39 -10.03 -1.87
CA SER A 41 18.50 -9.85 -3.32
C SER A 41 17.34 -10.50 -4.09
N SER A 42 16.93 -11.71 -3.69
CA SER A 42 15.78 -12.38 -4.29
C SER A 42 14.47 -11.63 -4.03
N PHE A 43 14.27 -11.10 -2.83
CA PHE A 43 13.09 -10.29 -2.50
C PHE A 43 13.04 -9.01 -3.34
N ASP A 44 14.16 -8.31 -3.45
CA ASP A 44 14.23 -7.04 -4.20
C ASP A 44 13.86 -7.24 -5.67
N GLN A 45 14.39 -8.32 -6.28
CA GLN A 45 14.07 -8.70 -7.66
C GLN A 45 12.61 -9.13 -7.82
N ASP A 46 12.10 -9.90 -6.86
CA ASP A 46 10.72 -10.39 -6.87
C ASP A 46 9.72 -9.24 -6.75
N VAL A 47 9.93 -8.31 -5.82
CA VAL A 47 9.12 -7.09 -5.68
C VAL A 47 9.17 -6.27 -6.97
N LEU A 48 10.35 -6.01 -7.54
CA LEU A 48 10.48 -5.27 -8.81
C LEU A 48 9.67 -5.94 -9.93
N SER A 49 9.82 -7.26 -10.09
CA SER A 49 9.11 -8.06 -11.09
C SER A 49 7.59 -8.00 -10.90
N LYS A 50 7.11 -8.09 -9.65
CA LYS A 50 5.68 -8.05 -9.32
C LYS A 50 5.05 -6.68 -9.52
N VAL A 51 5.79 -5.59 -9.27
CA VAL A 51 5.35 -4.23 -9.62
C VAL A 51 5.21 -4.12 -11.14
N GLN A 52 6.23 -4.55 -11.90
CA GLN A 52 6.16 -4.55 -13.38
C GLN A 52 4.97 -5.37 -13.88
N GLN A 53 4.74 -6.56 -13.30
CA GLN A 53 3.59 -7.41 -13.62
C GLN A 53 2.27 -6.70 -13.37
N THR A 54 2.10 -6.01 -12.24
CA THR A 54 0.86 -5.31 -11.89
C THR A 54 0.49 -4.22 -12.91
N PHE A 55 1.48 -3.41 -13.30
CA PHE A 55 1.29 -2.41 -14.36
C PHE A 55 1.01 -3.06 -15.71
N ALA A 56 1.75 -4.12 -16.07
CA ALA A 56 1.55 -4.83 -17.33
C ALA A 56 0.17 -5.48 -17.44
N LEU A 57 -0.34 -6.11 -16.36
CA LEU A 57 -1.70 -6.64 -16.28
C LEU A 57 -2.77 -5.55 -16.45
N SER A 58 -2.45 -4.35 -15.99
CA SER A 58 -3.30 -3.16 -16.16
C SER A 58 -3.12 -2.48 -17.53
N GLY A 59 -2.29 -3.04 -18.41
CA GLY A 59 -2.02 -2.53 -19.75
C GLY A 59 -1.22 -1.23 -19.76
N ILE A 60 -0.36 -1.00 -18.76
CA ILE A 60 0.53 0.15 -18.61
C ILE A 60 1.98 -0.32 -18.76
N ASP A 61 2.74 0.36 -19.62
CA ASP A 61 4.18 0.11 -19.79
C ASP A 61 4.98 1.09 -18.91
N ILE A 62 5.40 0.62 -17.74
CA ILE A 62 6.20 1.40 -16.79
C ILE A 62 7.67 0.96 -16.81
N LYS A 63 8.58 1.93 -16.77
CA LYS A 63 10.02 1.66 -16.67
C LYS A 63 10.47 1.78 -15.22
N LEU A 64 10.99 0.68 -14.68
CA LEU A 64 11.45 0.60 -13.29
C LEU A 64 12.90 0.14 -13.26
N THR A 65 13.65 0.68 -12.29
CA THR A 65 15.04 0.30 -12.01
C THR A 65 15.29 0.29 -10.51
N THR A 66 16.18 -0.59 -10.06
CA THR A 66 16.79 -0.59 -8.73
C THR A 66 18.27 -0.19 -8.76
N ASP A 67 18.84 0.04 -9.94
CA ASP A 67 20.22 0.51 -10.10
C ASP A 67 20.29 2.01 -9.75
N PRO A 68 21.03 2.39 -8.69
CA PRO A 68 21.16 3.79 -8.27
C PRO A 68 21.90 4.67 -9.28
N ASN A 69 22.57 4.07 -10.28
CA ASN A 69 23.29 4.80 -11.32
C ASN A 69 22.40 5.12 -12.54
N VAL A 70 21.17 4.62 -12.57
CA VAL A 70 20.20 4.91 -13.63
C VAL A 70 19.28 6.03 -13.15
N SER A 71 19.24 7.13 -13.90
CA SER A 71 18.33 8.24 -13.61
C SER A 71 16.88 7.77 -13.66
N ALA A 72 16.09 8.18 -12.66
CA ALA A 72 14.65 7.95 -12.60
C ALA A 72 13.96 9.25 -12.18
N ASP A 73 12.79 9.52 -12.75
CA ASP A 73 12.03 10.73 -12.47
C ASP A 73 11.50 10.77 -11.03
N HIS A 74 11.21 9.58 -10.46
CA HIS A 74 10.68 9.42 -9.11
C HIS A 74 11.37 8.25 -8.38
N MET A 75 11.51 8.36 -7.06
CA MET A 75 12.01 7.31 -6.20
C MET A 75 10.90 6.76 -5.30
N MET A 76 10.68 5.45 -5.35
CA MET A 76 9.84 4.75 -4.36
C MET A 76 10.72 3.99 -3.38
N SER A 77 10.66 4.34 -2.09
CA SER A 77 11.48 3.75 -1.03
C SER A 77 10.68 2.76 -0.19
N VAL A 78 11.14 1.51 -0.12
CA VAL A 78 10.56 0.49 0.78
C VAL A 78 11.36 0.47 2.06
N VAL A 79 10.74 0.87 3.18
CA VAL A 79 11.46 1.16 4.43
C VAL A 79 10.78 0.55 5.65
N SER A 80 11.60 0.26 6.65
CA SER A 80 11.20 -0.04 8.03
C SER A 80 11.50 1.16 8.94
N GLY A 81 10.91 1.22 10.12
CA GLY A 81 11.20 2.22 11.17
C GLY A 81 10.66 3.62 10.91
N ALA A 82 9.91 3.80 9.82
CA ALA A 82 9.27 5.06 9.45
C ALA A 82 7.76 4.88 9.24
N SER A 83 7.03 5.98 9.31
CA SER A 83 5.59 6.03 9.01
C SER A 83 5.21 7.43 8.52
N TYR A 84 4.07 7.52 7.86
CA TYR A 84 3.47 8.82 7.54
C TYR A 84 3.02 9.50 8.84
N GLY A 85 3.46 10.75 9.06
CA GLY A 85 3.22 11.45 10.33
C GLY A 85 1.72 11.71 10.62
N PRO A 86 0.95 12.26 9.66
CA PRO A 86 -0.47 12.52 9.82
C PRO A 86 -1.34 11.27 9.97
N ASN A 87 -0.97 10.17 9.30
CA ASN A 87 -1.60 8.87 9.53
C ASN A 87 -0.55 7.74 9.69
N PRO A 88 -0.23 7.37 10.93
CA PRO A 88 0.70 6.28 11.19
C PRO A 88 0.22 4.90 10.72
N ASP A 89 -1.06 4.71 10.41
CA ASP A 89 -1.61 3.42 9.95
C ASP A 89 -1.50 3.24 8.42
N ALA A 90 -1.10 4.30 7.71
CA ALA A 90 -0.78 4.26 6.29
C ALA A 90 0.26 3.18 5.99
N ILE A 91 -0.03 2.32 5.01
CA ILE A 91 0.93 1.35 4.49
C ILE A 91 1.85 1.96 3.44
N GLY A 92 1.49 3.10 2.85
CA GLY A 92 2.31 3.89 1.93
C GLY A 92 1.93 5.36 1.96
N ILE A 93 2.83 6.20 1.44
CA ILE A 93 2.55 7.62 1.17
C ILE A 93 3.40 8.12 0.02
N THR A 94 2.77 8.84 -0.90
CA THR A 94 3.45 9.52 -1.99
C THR A 94 2.95 10.93 -2.18
N GLN A 95 3.87 11.87 -2.36
CA GLN A 95 3.49 13.18 -2.83
C GLN A 95 3.20 13.09 -4.34
N VAL A 96 2.02 13.54 -4.75
CA VAL A 96 1.56 13.45 -6.14
C VAL A 96 2.56 14.12 -7.09
N GLY A 97 3.02 13.38 -8.10
CA GLY A 97 4.05 13.87 -9.04
C GLY A 97 5.47 13.82 -8.51
N ASP A 98 5.72 13.17 -7.37
CA ASP A 98 7.01 13.12 -6.69
C ASP A 98 7.31 11.71 -6.14
N SER A 99 8.42 11.59 -5.40
CA SER A 99 8.87 10.38 -4.73
C SER A 99 7.98 10.02 -3.54
N GLY A 100 8.08 8.77 -3.08
CA GLY A 100 7.25 8.28 -1.98
C GLY A 100 7.83 7.09 -1.25
N PHE A 101 7.02 6.52 -0.36
CA PHE A 101 7.39 5.48 0.58
C PHE A 101 6.36 4.35 0.67
N SER A 102 6.86 3.13 0.84
CA SER A 102 6.11 1.94 1.23
C SER A 102 6.64 1.48 2.59
N PHE A 103 5.75 1.40 3.59
CA PHE A 103 6.09 1.10 4.99
C PHE A 103 5.89 -0.38 5.29
N ILE A 104 6.96 -1.17 5.14
CA ILE A 104 6.87 -2.64 5.24
C ILE A 104 6.43 -3.13 6.63
N ASP A 105 6.65 -2.33 7.68
CA ASP A 105 6.25 -2.67 9.05
C ASP A 105 4.74 -2.82 9.23
N LYS A 106 3.94 -2.25 8.32
CA LYS A 106 2.48 -2.33 8.34
C LYS A 106 1.94 -3.59 7.67
N LEU A 107 2.81 -4.36 7.02
CA LEU A 107 2.45 -5.59 6.29
C LEU A 107 2.74 -6.85 7.12
N ASN A 108 2.53 -6.76 8.44
CA ASN A 108 2.84 -7.81 9.42
C ASN A 108 1.89 -9.03 9.38
N TYR A 109 0.97 -9.06 8.42
CA TYR A 109 0.04 -10.16 8.16
C TYR A 109 0.62 -11.23 7.23
N ALA A 110 1.76 -10.96 6.59
CA ALA A 110 2.42 -11.92 5.72
C ALA A 110 2.90 -13.15 6.50
N SER A 111 2.44 -14.33 6.08
CA SER A 111 2.85 -15.61 6.68
C SER A 111 4.12 -16.19 6.09
N ASN A 112 4.58 -15.66 4.94
CA ASN A 112 5.73 -16.13 4.20
C ASN A 112 6.29 -15.03 3.29
N PRO A 113 7.49 -15.22 2.71
CA PRO A 113 8.15 -14.20 1.89
C PRO A 113 7.36 -13.80 0.63
N ASP A 114 6.65 -14.75 0.01
CA ASP A 114 5.91 -14.50 -1.23
C ASP A 114 4.69 -13.60 -1.00
N GLN A 115 3.96 -13.83 0.11
CA GLN A 115 2.87 -12.94 0.52
C GLN A 115 3.39 -11.53 0.85
N LEU A 116 4.54 -11.43 1.53
CA LEU A 116 5.13 -10.15 1.86
C LEU A 116 5.54 -9.39 0.59
N SER A 117 6.18 -10.06 -0.37
CA SER A 117 6.62 -9.40 -1.60
C SER A 117 5.46 -8.99 -2.49
N TRP A 118 4.35 -9.75 -2.54
CA TRP A 118 3.12 -9.30 -3.20
C TRP A 118 2.52 -8.07 -2.55
N ALA A 119 2.38 -8.07 -1.22
CA ALA A 119 1.81 -6.94 -0.50
C ALA A 119 2.68 -5.67 -0.66
N VAL A 120 4.00 -5.81 -0.58
CA VAL A 120 4.93 -4.70 -0.87
C VAL A 120 4.80 -4.24 -2.32
N ALA A 121 4.73 -5.16 -3.29
CA ALA A 121 4.65 -4.81 -4.70
C ALA A 121 3.36 -4.07 -5.05
N HIS A 122 2.20 -4.52 -4.56
CA HIS A 122 0.93 -3.83 -4.80
C HIS A 122 0.86 -2.47 -4.12
N ASN A 123 1.36 -2.36 -2.88
CA ASN A 123 1.48 -1.06 -2.23
C ASN A 123 2.41 -0.13 -3.03
N VAL A 124 3.59 -0.60 -3.44
CA VAL A 124 4.50 0.18 -4.30
C VAL A 124 3.84 0.58 -5.62
N ALA A 125 3.03 -0.29 -6.24
CA ALA A 125 2.33 0.04 -7.46
C ALA A 125 1.32 1.17 -7.25
N HIS A 126 0.51 1.08 -6.18
CA HIS A 126 -0.41 2.15 -5.76
C HIS A 126 0.33 3.47 -5.56
N GLU A 127 1.42 3.44 -4.81
CA GLU A 127 2.22 4.64 -4.53
C GLU A 127 2.88 5.21 -5.81
N LEU A 128 3.30 4.36 -6.75
CA LEU A 128 3.79 4.79 -8.05
C LEU A 128 2.69 5.44 -8.91
N MET A 129 1.41 5.05 -8.77
CA MET A 129 0.30 5.75 -9.43
C MET A 129 0.23 7.23 -8.97
N HIS A 130 0.45 7.50 -7.68
CA HIS A 130 0.55 8.86 -7.18
C HIS A 130 1.80 9.57 -7.66
N ALA A 131 2.94 8.86 -7.68
CA ALA A 131 4.21 9.41 -8.16
C ALA A 131 4.13 9.90 -9.61
N VAL A 132 3.42 9.17 -10.48
CA VAL A 132 3.22 9.59 -11.88
C VAL A 132 2.19 10.72 -12.05
N GLY A 133 1.53 11.17 -10.98
CA GLY A 133 0.68 12.37 -10.99
C GLY A 133 -0.82 12.14 -10.80
N VAL A 134 -1.26 10.91 -10.48
CA VAL A 134 -2.68 10.66 -10.19
C VAL A 134 -2.95 11.02 -8.73
N GLY A 135 -3.63 12.12 -8.46
CA GLY A 135 -3.86 12.60 -7.09
C GLY A 135 -5.11 12.08 -6.39
N THR A 136 -5.80 11.08 -6.93
CA THR A 136 -7.08 10.58 -6.39
C THR A 136 -7.06 9.05 -6.34
N HIS A 137 -8.06 8.48 -5.65
CA HIS A 137 -8.35 7.05 -5.60
C HIS A 137 -9.62 6.76 -6.42
N PRO A 138 -9.53 6.42 -7.72
CA PRO A 138 -10.71 6.24 -8.56
C PRO A 138 -11.57 5.05 -8.15
N ASP A 139 -10.96 3.99 -7.61
CA ASP A 139 -11.70 2.87 -7.06
C ASP A 139 -12.26 3.17 -5.67
N ALA A 140 -13.59 3.19 -5.57
CA ALA A 140 -14.33 3.28 -4.31
C ALA A 140 -14.91 1.93 -3.86
N THR A 141 -14.73 0.87 -4.65
CA THR A 141 -15.27 -0.47 -4.36
C THR A 141 -14.34 -1.30 -3.49
N GLY A 142 -13.02 -1.07 -3.59
CA GLY A 142 -12.00 -1.87 -2.93
C GLY A 142 -11.61 -3.12 -3.73
N ASP A 143 -12.02 -3.22 -5.00
CA ASP A 143 -11.72 -4.34 -5.89
C ASP A 143 -10.40 -4.14 -6.66
N TYR A 144 -9.84 -2.92 -6.65
CA TYR A 144 -8.62 -2.56 -7.39
C TYR A 144 -7.59 -1.87 -6.50
N ILE A 145 -6.31 -1.98 -6.86
CA ILE A 145 -5.23 -1.42 -6.03
C ILE A 145 -5.24 0.10 -5.93
N ASP A 146 -5.96 0.83 -6.79
CA ASP A 146 -6.12 2.29 -6.68
C ASP A 146 -7.15 2.73 -5.63
N ALA A 147 -7.70 1.82 -4.83
CA ALA A 147 -8.51 2.16 -3.68
C ALA A 147 -7.66 2.73 -2.53
N ALA A 148 -8.22 3.71 -1.81
CA ALA A 148 -7.62 4.29 -0.61
C ALA A 148 -7.46 3.28 0.54
N SER A 149 -8.23 2.19 0.50
CA SER A 149 -8.10 1.08 1.41
C SER A 149 -8.05 -0.24 0.65
N ALA A 150 -7.09 -1.08 1.01
CA ALA A 150 -6.90 -2.39 0.41
C ALA A 150 -7.07 -3.47 1.48
N ASP A 151 -7.77 -4.55 1.16
CA ASP A 151 -7.75 -5.74 2.02
C ASP A 151 -6.53 -6.62 1.71
N TRP A 152 -6.27 -7.58 2.59
CA TRP A 152 -5.12 -8.48 2.44
C TRP A 152 -5.19 -9.34 1.18
N LYS A 153 -6.40 -9.69 0.74
CA LYS A 153 -6.60 -10.51 -0.46
C LYS A 153 -6.20 -9.73 -1.69
N LEU A 154 -6.62 -8.47 -1.80
CA LEU A 154 -6.25 -7.56 -2.87
C LEU A 154 -4.73 -7.37 -2.93
N LEU A 155 -4.09 -7.13 -1.77
CA LEU A 155 -2.64 -6.97 -1.68
C LEU A 155 -1.84 -8.23 -2.01
N THR A 156 -2.44 -9.42 -1.98
CA THR A 156 -1.71 -10.69 -2.21
C THR A 156 -2.14 -11.47 -3.43
N ASP A 157 -3.19 -11.05 -4.14
CA ASP A 157 -3.64 -11.73 -5.36
C ASP A 157 -2.79 -11.32 -6.58
N PRO A 158 -2.07 -12.26 -7.23
CA PRO A 158 -1.20 -11.98 -8.38
C PRO A 158 -1.93 -11.43 -9.63
N LYS A 159 -3.27 -11.40 -9.61
CA LYS A 159 -4.12 -10.88 -10.69
C LYS A 159 -4.69 -9.51 -10.41
N THR A 160 -4.38 -8.92 -9.26
CA THR A 160 -4.84 -7.57 -8.94
C THR A 160 -4.36 -6.56 -9.97
N THR A 161 -5.23 -5.63 -10.35
CA THR A 161 -4.94 -4.58 -11.33
C THR A 161 -5.41 -3.22 -10.81
N PHE A 162 -5.03 -2.18 -11.54
CA PHE A 162 -5.69 -0.88 -11.44
C PHE A 162 -7.09 -0.92 -12.06
N SER A 163 -7.99 -0.08 -11.58
CA SER A 163 -9.29 0.16 -12.18
C SER A 163 -9.13 0.79 -13.57
N PRO A 164 -10.09 0.61 -14.50
CA PRO A 164 -10.03 1.26 -15.82
C PRO A 164 -9.90 2.79 -15.74
N ALA A 165 -10.49 3.40 -14.71
CA ALA A 165 -10.38 4.83 -14.47
C ALA A 165 -8.95 5.24 -14.09
N ALA A 166 -8.33 4.53 -13.14
CA ALA A 166 -6.92 4.76 -12.78
C ALA A 166 -5.98 4.53 -13.97
N VAL A 167 -6.21 3.48 -14.77
CA VAL A 167 -5.41 3.23 -15.99
C VAL A 167 -5.45 4.42 -16.95
N SER A 168 -6.63 5.01 -17.15
CA SER A 168 -6.78 6.20 -18.00
C SER A 168 -6.02 7.40 -17.44
N LEU A 169 -6.09 7.62 -16.12
CA LEU A 169 -5.38 8.72 -15.45
C LEU A 169 -3.87 8.54 -15.52
N ILE A 170 -3.36 7.34 -15.22
CA ILE A 170 -1.94 7.01 -15.27
C ILE A 170 -1.38 7.26 -16.68
N LYS A 171 -2.04 6.71 -17.70
CA LYS A 171 -1.60 6.88 -19.10
C LYS A 171 -1.59 8.34 -19.52
N SER A 172 -2.62 9.09 -19.12
CA SER A 172 -2.72 10.51 -19.43
C SER A 172 -1.61 11.32 -18.72
N ALA A 173 -1.30 11.01 -17.46
CA ALA A 173 -0.23 11.66 -16.72
C ALA A 173 1.16 11.35 -17.29
N MET A 174 1.41 10.09 -17.66
CA MET A 174 2.67 9.67 -18.29
C MET A 174 2.87 10.28 -19.68
N ALA A 175 1.81 10.48 -20.46
CA ALA A 175 1.90 11.02 -21.82
C ALA A 175 2.21 12.53 -21.86
N ASN A 176 1.75 13.28 -20.86
CA ASN A 176 1.89 14.75 -20.84
C ASN A 176 3.15 15.22 -20.11
N GLY A 177 3.98 14.30 -19.60
CA GLY A 177 4.97 14.60 -18.56
C GLY A 177 4.24 14.99 -17.27
N ALA A 178 4.89 14.82 -16.12
CA ALA A 178 4.31 15.17 -14.82
C ALA A 178 4.13 16.70 -14.62
N ASP A 179 3.41 17.38 -15.52
CA ASP A 179 2.93 18.73 -15.32
C ASP A 179 1.64 18.66 -14.49
N VAL A 180 1.86 18.56 -13.19
CA VAL A 180 0.88 18.33 -12.10
C VAL A 180 -0.25 19.39 -12.08
N ALA A 181 -0.13 20.47 -12.86
CA ALA A 181 -1.11 21.53 -12.93
C ALA A 181 -2.15 21.39 -14.05
N SER A 182 -1.87 20.68 -15.15
CA SER A 182 -2.76 20.68 -16.31
C SER A 182 -3.76 19.52 -16.29
N LEU A 183 -3.35 18.34 -15.82
CA LEU A 183 -4.16 17.12 -15.96
C LEU A 183 -5.30 17.02 -14.94
N GLY A 184 -5.02 17.37 -13.68
CA GLY A 184 -6.05 17.51 -12.65
C GLY A 184 -7.04 18.64 -12.99
N ALA A 185 -6.54 19.74 -13.56
CA ALA A 185 -7.36 20.89 -13.96
C ALA A 185 -8.18 20.65 -15.24
N GLU A 186 -7.69 19.89 -16.22
CA GLU A 186 -8.44 19.54 -17.44
C GLU A 186 -9.50 18.48 -17.19
N ILE A 187 -9.25 17.50 -16.31
CA ILE A 187 -10.26 16.52 -15.91
C ILE A 187 -11.32 17.18 -14.99
N LEU A 188 -10.92 18.14 -14.15
CA LEU A 188 -11.87 19.03 -13.44
C LEU A 188 -12.67 19.93 -14.40
N LYS A 189 -12.09 20.34 -15.54
CA LYS A 189 -12.78 21.15 -16.57
C LYS A 189 -13.71 20.33 -17.47
N SER A 190 -13.43 19.05 -17.68
CA SER A 190 -14.10 18.25 -18.71
C SER A 190 -15.19 17.29 -18.20
N GLY A 191 -15.64 17.40 -16.94
CA GLY A 191 -16.76 16.55 -16.52
C GLY A 191 -17.36 16.78 -15.13
N THR A 192 -18.22 17.79 -15.00
CA THR A 192 -19.57 17.65 -14.38
C THR A 192 -19.76 17.00 -13.00
N LEU A 193 -18.73 16.83 -12.16
CA LEU A 193 -18.87 16.25 -10.80
C LEU A 193 -18.25 17.08 -9.68
N SER A 194 -17.34 18.02 -9.98
CA SER A 194 -16.60 18.79 -8.96
C SER A 194 -17.25 20.13 -8.57
N ALA A 195 -18.26 20.61 -9.30
CA ALA A 195 -18.85 21.93 -9.06
C ALA A 195 -19.98 21.95 -7.99
N GLN A 196 -20.28 20.81 -7.35
CA GLN A 196 -21.42 20.71 -6.41
C GLN A 196 -21.11 20.09 -5.04
N CYS A 197 -19.84 19.95 -4.66
CA CYS A 197 -19.50 19.61 -3.28
C CYS A 197 -19.07 20.85 -2.50
N HIS A 198 -20.03 21.48 -1.80
CA HIS A 198 -19.76 22.45 -0.74
C HIS A 198 -19.34 21.73 0.56
N CYS A 199 -18.26 20.95 0.51
CA CYS A 199 -17.69 20.36 1.72
C CYS A 199 -16.35 21.01 2.07
N PRO A 200 -16.04 21.21 3.37
CA PRO A 200 -14.76 21.76 3.83
C PRO A 200 -13.53 20.97 3.37
N PHE A 201 -13.73 19.74 2.92
CA PHE A 201 -12.72 18.81 2.43
C PHE A 201 -12.08 19.28 1.10
N CYS A 202 -12.88 19.75 0.14
CA CYS A 202 -12.37 20.22 -1.16
C CYS A 202 -11.54 21.52 -1.08
N ASN A 203 -11.76 22.35 -0.04
CA ASN A 203 -10.98 23.58 0.17
C ASN A 203 -9.62 23.34 0.84
N ARG A 204 -9.32 22.10 1.26
CA ARG A 204 -8.02 21.71 1.83
C ARG A 204 -7.10 21.00 0.85
N ALA A 205 -7.56 20.75 -0.38
CA ALA A 205 -6.85 20.05 -1.45
C ALA A 205 -5.71 20.89 -2.06
N ARG A 206 -4.71 21.23 -1.24
CA ARG A 206 -3.38 21.65 -1.68
C ARG A 206 -2.35 20.77 -0.97
N GLY A 207 -2.15 19.58 -1.49
CA GLY A 207 -1.00 18.73 -1.20
C GLY A 207 -1.29 17.60 -0.20
N LEU A 208 -0.97 16.38 -0.64
CA LEU A 208 -1.00 15.10 0.09
C LEU A 208 -2.34 14.36 0.06
N GLU A 209 -2.77 13.96 -1.14
CA GLU A 209 -3.72 12.85 -1.35
C GLU A 209 -2.93 11.71 -2.01
N GLY A 210 -2.54 10.69 -1.25
CA GLY A 210 -1.75 9.56 -1.76
C GLY A 210 -1.40 8.53 -0.70
N GLU A 211 -2.32 8.30 0.23
CA GLU A 211 -2.14 7.34 1.32
C GLU A 211 -3.05 6.14 1.09
N GLN A 212 -2.48 4.94 1.21
CA GLN A 212 -3.22 3.69 1.33
C GLN A 212 -3.22 3.16 2.77
N VAL A 213 -4.36 2.62 3.22
CA VAL A 213 -4.48 1.93 4.52
C VAL A 213 -4.92 0.47 4.31
N LEU A 214 -4.27 -0.45 5.02
CA LEU A 214 -4.68 -1.85 5.05
C LEU A 214 -5.98 -2.00 5.86
N ALA A 215 -7.05 -2.40 5.18
CA ALA A 215 -8.30 -2.77 5.83
C ALA A 215 -8.03 -3.96 6.75
N THR A 216 -8.25 -3.80 8.06
CA THR A 216 -8.09 -4.90 9.02
C THR A 216 -8.95 -6.09 8.56
N PRO A 217 -8.39 -7.30 8.41
CA PRO A 217 -9.21 -8.46 8.09
C PRO A 217 -10.23 -8.67 9.21
N VAL A 218 -11.50 -8.82 8.84
CA VAL A 218 -12.57 -9.20 9.76
C VAL A 218 -12.14 -10.48 10.49
N PRO A 219 -12.22 -10.56 11.84
CA PRO A 219 -11.86 -11.77 12.55
C PRO A 219 -12.63 -12.96 11.99
N GLU A 220 -11.91 -14.01 11.58
CA GLU A 220 -12.54 -15.22 11.07
C GLU A 220 -13.60 -15.73 12.08
N PRO A 221 -14.72 -16.31 11.62
CA PRO A 221 -15.80 -16.78 12.51
C PRO A 221 -15.33 -17.81 13.56
N ALA A 222 -14.14 -18.40 13.39
CA ALA A 222 -13.50 -19.24 14.40
C ALA A 222 -13.23 -18.50 15.72
N THR A 223 -12.86 -17.21 15.70
CA THR A 223 -12.61 -16.45 16.93
C THR A 223 -13.91 -16.22 17.71
N VAL A 224 -15.01 -15.88 17.02
CA VAL A 224 -16.33 -15.75 17.66
C VAL A 224 -16.83 -17.10 18.18
N ALA A 225 -16.58 -18.19 17.45
CA ALA A 225 -16.94 -19.54 17.89
C ALA A 225 -16.20 -19.96 19.17
N VAL A 226 -14.94 -19.58 19.34
CA VAL A 226 -14.17 -19.86 20.58
C VAL A 226 -14.74 -19.08 21.78
N TRP A 227 -15.12 -17.82 21.61
CA TRP A 227 -15.76 -17.04 22.67
C TRP A 227 -17.16 -17.58 23.02
N MET A 228 -17.95 -18.00 22.02
CA MET A 228 -19.28 -18.57 22.22
C MET A 228 -19.24 -19.98 22.85
N ALA A 229 -18.25 -20.82 22.48
CA ALA A 229 -18.05 -22.13 23.10
C ALA A 229 -17.59 -22.00 24.57
N GLY A 230 -16.76 -21.01 24.89
CA GLY A 230 -16.34 -20.72 26.26
C GLY A 230 -17.52 -20.31 27.16
N LEU A 231 -18.44 -19.48 26.66
CA LEU A 231 -19.64 -19.06 27.41
C LEU A 231 -20.63 -20.23 27.62
N ALA A 232 -20.81 -21.09 26.62
CA ALA A 232 -21.67 -22.27 26.75
C ALA A 232 -21.10 -23.30 27.74
N GLY A 233 -19.78 -23.55 27.73
CA GLY A 233 -19.09 -24.44 28.67
C GLY A 233 -19.19 -23.95 30.12
N GLY A 234 -19.03 -22.64 30.34
CA GLY A 234 -19.15 -22.03 31.68
C GLY A 234 -20.55 -22.17 32.28
N LEU A 235 -21.61 -22.01 31.48
CA LEU A 235 -23.00 -22.13 31.93
C LEU A 235 -23.40 -23.58 32.30
N VAL A 236 -22.87 -24.57 31.59
CA VAL A 236 -23.14 -26.00 31.88
C VAL A 236 -22.42 -26.45 33.16
N LEU A 237 -21.18 -26.01 33.38
CA LEU A 237 -20.43 -26.31 34.60
C LEU A 237 -21.04 -25.60 35.82
N HIS A 238 -21.48 -24.35 35.68
CA HIS A 238 -22.13 -23.62 36.77
C HIS A 238 -23.48 -24.26 37.18
N ARG A 239 -24.23 -24.81 36.22
CA ARG A 239 -25.48 -25.54 36.50
C ARG A 239 -25.27 -26.90 37.17
N ARG A 240 -24.18 -27.62 36.87
CA ARG A 240 -23.85 -28.89 37.56
C ARG A 240 -23.45 -28.67 39.02
N ASN A 241 -22.65 -27.64 39.31
CA ASN A 241 -22.22 -27.37 40.69
C ASN A 241 -23.34 -26.85 41.60
N ARG A 242 -24.42 -26.28 41.05
CA ARG A 242 -25.61 -25.86 41.82
C ARG A 242 -26.63 -26.98 42.10
N ARG A 243 -26.49 -28.15 41.48
CA ARG A 243 -27.36 -29.32 41.73
C ARG A 243 -26.74 -30.37 42.64
N ALA A 244 -25.48 -30.16 43.04
CA ALA A 244 -24.73 -31.05 43.92
C ALA A 244 -24.49 -30.44 45.32
N ALA A 245 -25.19 -29.34 45.65
CA ALA A 245 -25.23 -28.72 46.97
C ALA A 245 -26.64 -28.81 47.55
#